data_AF-A0A8B9VFG6-F1
#
_entry.id   AF-A0A8B9VFG6-F1
#
_cell.length_a   1.000
_cell.length_b   1.000
_cell.length_c   1.000
_cell.angle_alpha   90.00
_cell.angle_beta   90.00
_cell.angle_gamma   90.00
#
_symmetry.space_group_name_H-M   'P 1'
#
loop_
_entity.id
_entity.type
_entity.pdbx_description
1 polymer ?
#
loop_
_entity_poly.entity_id
_entity_poly.type
_entity_poly.pdbx_seq_one_letter_code
_entity_poly.pdbx_strand_id
1 'polypeptide(L)'
;MKSEHACLEGNVLLVLLAVTLLLLIERSLLWLTAEITGIFNRVANSPHRGKKHRRENAKLATMKMLLSLIALLSAALLAHAAPPTCYSRVLSLSKEITESFKALQTSKDVDPCVETLPRLYLDIHNYCVLTKLRDFVAYPRCERVIEVSDLKEKARSLYTIMISYCRRDLVFLTDDCNALENSVETSDEIDS
;
A
#
# COMPACT_ATOMS: atom_id res chain seq x y z
N MET A 1 20.21 2.38 16.66
CA MET A 1 20.27 1.06 16.01
C MET A 1 19.26 0.12 16.69
N LYS A 2 17.96 0.30 16.42
CA LYS A 2 16.86 -0.61 16.81
C LYS A 2 15.55 -0.13 16.18
N SER A 3 15.37 -0.30 14.88
CA SER A 3 14.06 -0.02 14.24
C SER A 3 13.90 -0.75 12.90
N GLU A 4 14.43 -1.96 12.77
CA GLU A 4 14.16 -2.84 11.62
C GLU A 4 13.09 -3.90 11.94
N HIS A 5 12.60 -3.96 13.17
CA HIS A 5 11.74 -5.06 13.64
C HIS A 5 10.22 -4.79 13.65
N ALA A 6 9.75 -3.60 13.30
CA ALA A 6 8.32 -3.28 13.44
C ALA A 6 7.44 -3.57 12.20
N CYS A 7 8.02 -3.90 11.04
CA CYS A 7 7.26 -4.24 9.83
C CYS A 7 7.28 -5.72 9.45
N LEU A 8 7.87 -6.60 10.28
CA LEU A 8 8.21 -7.97 9.84
C LEU A 8 7.49 -9.12 10.56
N GLU A 9 6.76 -8.94 11.66
CA GLU A 9 6.28 -10.13 12.40
C GLU A 9 4.98 -10.77 11.88
N GLY A 10 4.07 -10.01 11.26
CA GLY A 10 2.79 -10.58 10.77
C GLY A 10 2.89 -11.34 9.45
N ASN A 11 3.67 -10.82 8.50
CA ASN A 11 3.69 -11.33 7.12
C ASN A 11 4.85 -12.28 6.81
N VAL A 12 5.92 -12.30 7.62
CA VAL A 12 7.04 -13.22 7.39
C VAL A 12 6.63 -14.67 7.63
N LEU A 13 5.79 -14.95 8.63
CA LEU A 13 5.28 -16.30 8.86
C LEU A 13 4.38 -16.73 7.71
N LEU A 14 3.53 -15.85 7.18
CA LEU A 14 2.66 -16.17 6.04
C LEU A 14 3.46 -16.40 4.76
N VAL A 15 4.50 -15.60 4.51
CA VAL A 15 5.41 -15.76 3.37
C VAL A 15 6.25 -17.03 3.53
N LEU A 16 6.79 -17.32 4.72
CA LEU A 16 7.52 -18.55 5.00
C LEU A 16 6.61 -19.78 4.86
N LEU A 17 5.37 -19.71 5.34
CA LEU A 17 4.37 -20.77 5.16
C LEU A 17 4.00 -20.94 3.69
N ALA A 18 3.84 -19.86 2.94
CA ALA A 18 3.58 -19.92 1.50
C ALA A 18 4.76 -20.53 0.73
N VAL A 19 6.00 -20.11 1.03
CA VAL A 19 7.21 -20.62 0.38
C VAL A 19 7.45 -22.09 0.76
N THR A 20 7.27 -22.47 2.02
CA THR A 20 7.39 -23.88 2.44
C THR A 20 6.30 -24.75 1.84
N LEU A 21 5.07 -24.26 1.73
CA LEU A 21 3.97 -24.95 1.05
C LEU A 21 4.25 -25.12 -0.45
N LEU A 22 4.77 -24.08 -1.12
CA LEU A 22 5.22 -24.15 -2.52
C LEU A 22 6.32 -25.19 -2.72
N LEU A 23 7.35 -25.20 -1.86
CA LEU A 23 8.44 -26.19 -1.92
C LEU A 23 7.94 -27.62 -1.61
N LEU A 24 6.96 -27.78 -0.71
CA LEU A 24 6.31 -29.06 -0.42
C LEU A 24 5.47 -29.55 -1.61
N ILE A 25 4.78 -28.64 -2.31
CA ILE A 25 4.03 -28.95 -3.52
C ILE A 25 4.98 -29.36 -4.65
N GLU A 26 6.09 -28.65 -4.88
CA GLU A 26 7.09 -29.05 -5.88
C GLU A 26 7.69 -30.43 -5.58
N ARG A 27 8.02 -30.71 -4.32
CA ARG A 27 8.57 -32.00 -3.90
C ARG A 27 7.55 -33.13 -4.01
N SER A 28 6.28 -32.86 -3.72
CA SER A 28 5.18 -33.82 -3.91
C SER A 28 4.88 -34.06 -5.39
N LEU A 29 4.97 -33.03 -6.23
CA LEU A 29 4.81 -33.13 -7.67
C LEU A 29 5.94 -33.94 -8.30
N LEU A 30 7.18 -33.77 -7.86
CA LEU A 30 8.32 -34.59 -8.24
C LEU A 30 8.11 -36.08 -7.87
N TRP A 31 7.60 -36.36 -6.67
CA TRP A 31 7.25 -37.71 -6.24
C TRP A 31 6.14 -38.34 -7.09
N LEU A 32 5.09 -37.57 -7.38
CA LEU A 32 4.00 -37.98 -8.26
C LEU A 32 4.48 -38.22 -9.70
N THR A 33 5.41 -37.42 -10.22
CA THR A 33 6.00 -37.68 -11.54
C THR A 33 6.83 -38.96 -11.56
N ALA A 34 7.54 -39.29 -10.47
CA ALA A 34 8.28 -40.54 -10.36
C ALA A 34 7.35 -41.78 -10.31
N GLU A 35 6.26 -41.72 -9.55
CA GLU A 35 5.24 -42.79 -9.54
C GLU A 35 4.51 -42.91 -10.90
N ILE A 36 4.12 -41.78 -11.51
CA ILE A 36 3.44 -41.78 -12.79
C ILE A 36 4.36 -42.30 -13.90
N THR A 37 5.65 -41.96 -13.91
CA THR A 37 6.64 -42.56 -14.82
C THR A 37 6.80 -44.06 -14.58
N GLY A 38 6.78 -44.52 -13.32
CA GLY A 38 6.79 -45.95 -12.97
C GLY A 38 5.52 -46.71 -13.40
N ILE A 39 4.36 -46.05 -13.40
CA ILE A 39 3.09 -46.59 -13.90
C ILE A 39 3.07 -46.58 -15.44
N PHE A 40 3.60 -45.53 -16.09
CA PHE A 40 3.67 -45.42 -17.55
C PHE A 40 4.58 -46.49 -18.17
N ASN A 41 5.74 -46.79 -17.55
CA ASN A 41 6.63 -47.87 -17.97
C ASN A 41 5.96 -49.27 -17.86
N ARG A 42 5.01 -49.45 -16.94
CA ARG A 42 4.22 -50.70 -16.82
C ARG A 42 3.08 -50.79 -17.83
N VAL A 43 2.53 -49.66 -18.28
CA VAL A 43 1.38 -49.60 -19.20
C VAL A 43 1.80 -49.61 -20.68
N ALA A 44 3.06 -49.30 -21.00
CA ALA A 44 3.58 -49.25 -22.37
C ALA A 44 3.61 -50.60 -23.13
N ASN A 45 3.22 -51.72 -22.49
CA ASN A 45 3.23 -53.06 -23.10
C ASN A 45 1.82 -53.64 -23.33
N SER A 46 0.82 -52.81 -23.62
CA SER A 46 -0.53 -53.29 -23.94
C SER A 46 -1.15 -52.53 -25.11
N PRO A 47 -1.60 -53.22 -26.18
CA PRO A 47 -2.19 -52.55 -27.34
C PRO A 47 -3.71 -52.45 -27.16
N HIS A 48 -4.27 -51.25 -27.00
CA HIS A 48 -5.58 -50.88 -27.56
C HIS A 48 -5.91 -49.37 -27.45
N ARG A 49 -5.54 -48.66 -28.52
CA ARG A 49 -6.34 -47.75 -29.37
C ARG A 49 -7.68 -47.21 -28.82
N GLY A 50 -7.81 -45.88 -28.70
CA GLY A 50 -8.98 -45.18 -29.27
C GLY A 50 -9.67 -44.03 -28.50
N LYS A 51 -9.79 -44.07 -27.16
CA LYS A 51 -10.62 -43.07 -26.42
C LYS A 51 -9.88 -42.25 -25.35
N LYS A 52 -8.60 -42.52 -25.13
CA LYS A 52 -7.79 -41.97 -24.03
C LYS A 52 -7.29 -40.52 -24.30
N HIS A 53 -7.01 -40.22 -25.57
CA HIS A 53 -6.34 -38.98 -25.97
C HIS A 53 -7.17 -37.70 -25.76
N ARG A 54 -8.51 -37.75 -25.95
CA ARG A 54 -9.39 -36.57 -25.78
C ARG A 54 -9.58 -36.19 -24.31
N ARG A 55 -9.57 -37.19 -23.41
CA ARG A 55 -9.78 -37.01 -21.97
C ARG A 55 -8.51 -36.54 -21.26
N GLU A 56 -7.33 -36.94 -21.75
CA GLU A 56 -6.03 -36.46 -21.27
C GLU A 56 -5.76 -35.01 -21.68
N ASN A 57 -6.11 -34.62 -22.91
CA ASN A 57 -6.00 -33.23 -23.37
C ASN A 57 -6.90 -32.28 -22.56
N ALA A 58 -8.12 -32.72 -22.21
CA ALA A 58 -9.02 -31.94 -21.35
C ALA A 58 -8.48 -31.79 -19.92
N LYS A 59 -7.91 -32.87 -19.35
CA LYS A 59 -7.29 -32.84 -18.00
C LYS A 59 -6.06 -31.94 -17.94
N LEU A 60 -5.22 -31.97 -18.97
CA LEU A 60 -4.06 -31.11 -19.08
C LEU A 60 -4.47 -29.64 -19.24
N ALA A 61 -5.52 -29.36 -20.02
CA ALA A 61 -6.09 -28.01 -20.15
C ALA A 61 -6.66 -27.50 -18.82
N THR A 62 -7.38 -28.35 -18.05
CA THR A 62 -7.89 -27.97 -16.73
C THR A 62 -6.77 -27.76 -15.70
N MET A 63 -5.70 -28.57 -15.71
CA MET A 63 -4.54 -28.35 -14.83
C MET A 63 -3.82 -27.05 -15.17
N LYS A 64 -3.63 -26.74 -16.45
CA LYS A 64 -3.01 -25.48 -16.89
C LYS A 64 -3.84 -24.25 -16.50
N MET A 65 -5.17 -24.34 -16.61
CA MET A 65 -6.08 -23.28 -16.16
C MET A 65 -6.03 -23.08 -14.64
N LEU A 66 -5.98 -24.17 -13.86
CA LEU A 66 -5.85 -24.08 -12.40
C LEU A 66 -4.52 -23.46 -11.98
N LEU A 67 -3.40 -23.89 -12.59
CA LEU A 67 -2.08 -23.33 -12.35
C LEU A 67 -2.00 -21.84 -12.71
N SER A 68 -2.59 -21.41 -13.83
CA SER A 68 -2.61 -19.99 -14.20
C SER A 68 -3.45 -19.16 -13.23
N LEU A 69 -4.60 -19.69 -12.79
CA LEU A 69 -5.47 -19.04 -11.82
C LEU A 69 -4.77 -18.86 -10.47
N ILE A 70 -4.08 -19.89 -9.99
CA ILE A 70 -3.29 -19.84 -8.75
C ILE A 70 -2.16 -18.81 -8.89
N ALA A 71 -1.44 -18.77 -10.02
CA ALA A 71 -0.38 -17.81 -10.26
C ALA A 71 -0.91 -16.36 -10.26
N LEU A 72 -2.05 -16.11 -10.91
CA LEU A 72 -2.72 -14.80 -10.92
C LEU A 72 -3.16 -14.36 -9.52
N LEU A 73 -3.77 -15.26 -8.75
CA LEU A 73 -4.19 -14.98 -7.37
C LEU A 73 -3.00 -14.71 -6.46
N SER A 74 -1.91 -15.46 -6.62
CA SER A 74 -0.66 -15.25 -5.89
C SER A 74 -0.05 -13.88 -6.19
N ALA A 75 -0.01 -13.49 -7.46
CA ALA A 75 0.51 -12.20 -7.89
C ALA A 75 -0.35 -11.04 -7.39
N ALA A 76 -1.68 -11.18 -7.43
CA ALA A 76 -2.61 -10.20 -6.87
C ALA A 76 -2.41 -10.04 -5.36
N LEU A 77 -2.26 -11.15 -4.64
CA LEU A 77 -2.02 -11.12 -3.19
C LEU A 77 -0.68 -10.45 -2.83
N LEU A 78 0.38 -10.71 -3.61
CA LEU A 78 1.68 -10.04 -3.45
C LEU A 78 1.61 -8.54 -3.77
N ALA A 79 0.84 -8.14 -4.78
CA ALA A 79 0.62 -6.73 -5.10
C ALA A 79 -0.15 -5.99 -4.01
N HIS A 80 -1.13 -6.65 -3.38
CA HIS A 80 -1.88 -6.10 -2.24
C HIS A 80 -1.08 -6.13 -0.92
N ALA A 81 -0.11 -7.04 -0.80
CA ALA A 81 0.78 -7.13 0.35
C ALA A 81 2.00 -6.20 0.26
N ALA A 82 2.28 -5.63 -0.93
CA ALA A 82 3.34 -4.66 -1.09
C ALA A 82 2.98 -3.40 -0.28
N PRO A 83 3.80 -3.01 0.72
CA PRO A 83 3.54 -1.81 1.48
C PRO A 83 3.54 -0.59 0.55
N PRO A 84 2.76 0.46 0.84
CA PRO A 84 2.80 1.68 0.05
C PRO A 84 4.23 2.19 -0.05
N THR A 85 4.64 2.61 -1.24
CA THR A 85 5.93 3.28 -1.40
C THR A 85 5.95 4.54 -0.54
N CYS A 86 7.15 5.02 -0.21
CA CYS A 86 7.30 6.27 0.54
C CYS A 86 6.44 7.40 -0.06
N TYR A 87 6.51 7.59 -1.38
CA TYR A 87 5.74 8.61 -2.09
C TYR A 87 4.23 8.41 -1.95
N SER A 88 3.70 7.20 -2.19
CA SER A 88 2.26 6.98 -2.11
C SER A 88 1.73 7.12 -0.68
N ARG A 89 2.53 6.75 0.33
CA ARG A 89 2.20 6.95 1.73
C ARG A 89 2.14 8.43 2.10
N VAL A 90 3.14 9.21 1.70
CA VAL A 90 3.21 10.66 1.93
C VAL A 90 2.04 11.37 1.24
N LEU A 91 1.78 11.03 -0.02
CA LEU A 91 0.68 11.62 -0.79
C LEU A 91 -0.68 11.30 -0.16
N SER A 92 -0.93 10.05 0.22
CA SER A 92 -2.18 9.63 0.85
C SER A 92 -2.41 10.34 2.19
N LEU A 93 -1.39 10.40 3.05
CA LEU A 93 -1.52 11.04 4.36
C LEU A 93 -1.67 12.57 4.24
N SER A 94 -0.98 13.19 3.28
CA SER A 94 -1.12 14.62 2.97
C SER A 94 -2.56 14.95 2.56
N LYS A 95 -3.18 14.14 1.68
CA LYS A 95 -4.59 14.32 1.28
C LYS A 95 -5.54 14.18 2.47
N GLU A 96 -5.35 13.13 3.28
CA GLU A 96 -6.15 12.89 4.47
C GLU A 96 -6.10 14.08 5.45
N ILE A 97 -4.93 14.70 5.65
CA ILE A 97 -4.76 15.89 6.49
C ILE A 97 -5.50 17.09 5.89
N THR A 98 -5.32 17.37 4.59
CA THR A 98 -6.00 18.49 3.92
C THR A 98 -7.52 18.34 3.99
N GLU A 99 -8.05 17.14 3.74
CA GLU A 99 -9.47 16.83 3.83
C GLU A 99 -9.99 16.96 5.26
N SER A 100 -9.27 16.43 6.25
CA SER A 100 -9.62 16.56 7.67
C SER A 100 -9.64 18.02 8.12
N PHE A 101 -8.69 18.83 7.66
CA PHE A 101 -8.64 20.26 7.95
C PHE A 101 -9.80 21.02 7.27
N LYS A 102 -10.13 20.69 6.02
CA LYS A 102 -11.29 21.27 5.34
C LYS A 102 -12.58 20.93 6.09
N ALA A 103 -12.77 19.67 6.48
CA ALA A 103 -13.93 19.23 7.24
C ALA A 103 -14.07 19.96 8.59
N LEU A 104 -12.96 20.18 9.29
CA LEU A 104 -12.91 20.98 10.52
C LEU A 104 -13.41 22.41 10.29
N GLN A 105 -12.93 23.07 9.23
CA GLN A 105 -13.30 24.45 8.92
C GLN A 105 -14.73 24.60 8.38
N THR A 106 -15.28 23.57 7.71
CA THR A 106 -16.64 23.62 7.14
C THR A 106 -17.71 23.04 8.05
N SER A 107 -17.35 22.60 9.26
CA SER A 107 -18.31 22.04 10.22
C SER A 107 -19.34 23.09 10.64
N LYS A 108 -20.57 22.67 10.95
CA LYS A 108 -21.68 23.61 11.23
C LYS A 108 -21.52 24.34 12.57
N ASP A 109 -20.77 23.74 13.49
CA ASP A 109 -20.48 24.25 14.83
C ASP A 109 -18.95 24.39 15.00
N VAL A 110 -18.32 25.19 14.14
CA VAL A 110 -16.88 25.48 14.25
C VAL A 110 -16.62 26.12 15.61
N ASP A 111 -15.82 25.48 16.46
CA ASP A 111 -15.35 26.11 17.70
C ASP A 111 -14.59 27.40 17.34
N PRO A 112 -14.85 28.55 17.99
CA PRO A 112 -14.19 29.81 17.66
C PRO A 112 -12.66 29.74 17.65
N CYS A 113 -12.07 28.80 18.40
CA CYS A 113 -10.63 28.59 18.36
C CYS A 113 -10.17 28.06 16.99
N VAL A 114 -10.95 27.19 16.34
CA VAL A 114 -10.65 26.54 15.06
C VAL A 114 -10.57 27.58 13.95
N GLU A 115 -11.40 28.63 14.00
CA GLU A 115 -11.32 29.78 13.08
C GLU A 115 -9.97 30.51 13.15
N THR A 116 -9.29 30.44 14.31
CA THR A 116 -7.98 31.05 14.51
C THR A 116 -6.82 30.12 14.15
N LEU A 117 -7.08 28.90 13.69
CA LEU A 117 -6.01 27.99 13.29
C LEU A 117 -5.31 28.53 12.04
N PRO A 118 -3.98 28.38 11.96
CA PRO A 118 -3.27 28.72 10.74
C PRO A 118 -3.76 27.82 9.59
N ARG A 119 -3.88 28.41 8.40
CA ARG A 119 -4.25 27.69 7.19
C ARG A 119 -3.27 26.54 6.96
N LEU A 120 -3.81 25.36 6.65
CA LEU A 120 -3.03 24.16 6.41
C LEU A 120 -3.31 23.64 5.00
N TYR A 121 -2.48 24.04 4.05
CA TYR A 121 -2.41 23.46 2.73
C TYR A 121 -1.06 22.78 2.52
N LEU A 122 -1.10 21.58 1.96
CA LEU A 122 0.07 20.73 1.81
C LEU A 122 0.29 20.40 0.34
N ASP A 123 1.46 20.80 -0.18
CA ASP A 123 1.99 20.29 -1.43
C ASP A 123 3.32 19.57 -1.14
N ILE A 124 3.31 18.26 -1.36
CA ILE A 124 4.47 17.39 -1.10
C ILE A 124 5.64 17.67 -2.04
N HIS A 125 5.40 18.37 -3.15
CA HIS A 125 6.41 18.80 -4.11
C HIS A 125 6.95 20.20 -3.79
N ASN A 126 6.42 20.89 -2.78
CA ASN A 126 6.90 22.19 -2.35
C ASN A 126 7.83 22.03 -1.13
N TYR A 127 9.02 22.60 -1.19
CA TYR A 127 10.01 22.51 -0.10
C TYR A 127 9.47 23.06 1.24
N CYS A 128 8.63 24.10 1.19
CA CYS A 128 8.12 24.79 2.37
C CYS A 128 7.07 23.99 3.17
N VAL A 129 6.61 22.84 2.65
CA VAL A 129 5.62 21.97 3.30
C VAL A 129 6.09 21.49 4.69
N LEU A 130 7.39 21.25 4.86
CA LEU A 130 7.96 20.81 6.14
C LEU A 130 7.84 21.90 7.21
N THR A 131 8.06 23.15 6.81
CA THR A 131 7.90 24.32 7.69
C THR A 131 6.42 24.49 8.07
N LYS A 132 5.51 24.41 7.09
CA LYS A 132 4.06 24.48 7.33
C LYS A 132 3.58 23.42 8.34
N LEU A 133 4.01 22.18 8.17
CA LEU A 133 3.67 21.09 9.10
C LEU A 133 4.19 21.37 10.52
N ARG A 134 5.45 21.79 10.64
CA ARG A 134 6.05 22.11 11.95
C ARG A 134 5.30 23.25 12.64
N ASP A 135 5.02 24.32 11.92
CA ASP A 135 4.40 25.52 12.47
C ASP A 135 2.95 25.24 12.89
N PHE A 136 2.21 24.43 12.11
CA PHE A 136 0.87 23.96 12.48
C PHE A 136 0.89 23.09 13.75
N VAL A 137 1.81 22.12 13.83
CA VAL A 137 1.94 21.24 15.00
C VAL A 137 2.35 22.02 16.26
N ALA A 138 3.17 23.06 16.10
CA ALA A 138 3.63 23.91 17.20
C ALA A 138 2.60 24.96 17.65
N TYR A 139 1.47 25.09 16.94
CA TYR A 139 0.46 26.10 17.27
C TYR A 139 -0.17 25.81 18.65
N PRO A 140 -0.10 26.72 19.63
CA PRO A 140 -0.41 26.40 21.03
C PRO A 140 -1.91 26.45 21.38
N ARG A 141 -2.77 26.80 20.41
CA ARG A 141 -4.23 26.89 20.66
C ARG A 141 -4.94 25.61 20.23
N CYS A 142 -6.19 25.51 20.66
CA CYS A 142 -7.14 24.46 20.28
C CYS A 142 -6.81 23.04 20.73
N GLU A 143 -5.92 22.86 21.71
CA GLU A 143 -5.57 21.52 22.22
C GLU A 143 -6.75 20.79 22.89
N ARG A 144 -7.77 21.53 23.33
CA ARG A 144 -8.99 20.97 23.92
C ARG A 144 -9.97 20.40 22.88
N VAL A 145 -9.79 20.74 21.60
CA VAL A 145 -10.62 20.22 20.49
C VAL A 145 -9.97 18.94 19.98
N ILE A 146 -10.66 17.81 20.16
CA ILE A 146 -10.09 16.48 19.91
C ILE A 146 -9.67 16.34 18.45
N GLU A 147 -10.52 16.79 17.53
CA GLU A 147 -10.30 16.74 16.10
C GLU A 147 -9.06 17.54 15.67
N VAL A 148 -8.75 18.64 16.36
CA VAL A 148 -7.53 19.43 16.12
C VAL A 148 -6.30 18.69 16.65
N SER A 149 -6.40 18.04 17.81
CA SER A 149 -5.33 17.21 18.35
C SER A 149 -4.99 16.05 17.41
N ASP A 150 -6.01 15.31 16.95
CA ASP A 150 -5.85 14.21 16.00
C ASP A 150 -5.22 14.69 14.69
N LEU A 151 -5.64 15.86 14.19
CA LEU A 151 -5.05 16.46 13.01
C LEU A 151 -3.57 16.82 13.21
N LYS A 152 -3.19 17.39 14.37
CA LYS A 152 -1.79 17.67 14.71
C LYS A 152 -0.96 16.39 14.80
N GLU A 153 -1.53 15.29 15.29
CA GLU A 153 -0.83 14.00 15.32
C GLU A 153 -0.57 13.46 13.91
N LYS A 154 -1.57 13.52 13.01
CA LYS A 154 -1.38 13.17 11.59
C LYS A 154 -0.32 14.04 10.94
N ALA A 155 -0.34 15.36 11.17
CA ALA A 155 0.65 16.29 10.66
C ALA A 155 2.07 15.97 11.18
N ARG A 156 2.22 15.64 12.47
CA ARG A 156 3.49 15.20 13.08
C ARG A 156 3.98 13.89 12.46
N SER A 157 3.07 12.95 12.22
CA SER A 157 3.37 11.69 11.55
C SER A 157 3.87 11.93 10.12
N LEU A 158 3.17 12.77 9.35
CA LEU A 158 3.59 13.14 7.99
C LEU A 158 4.98 13.80 8.00
N TYR A 159 5.21 14.79 8.86
CA TYR A 159 6.51 15.43 9.00
C TYR A 159 7.61 14.41 9.26
N THR A 160 7.39 13.50 10.22
CA THR A 160 8.35 12.45 10.58
C THR A 160 8.63 11.50 9.42
N ILE A 161 7.59 11.08 8.69
CA ILE A 161 7.71 10.24 7.50
C ILE A 161 8.57 10.95 6.45
N MET A 162 8.27 12.21 6.15
CA MET A 162 8.97 12.99 5.13
C MET A 162 10.46 13.15 5.46
N ILE A 163 10.81 13.51 6.70
CA ILE A 163 12.21 13.80 7.06
C ILE A 163 13.05 12.57 7.39
N SER A 164 12.43 11.46 7.81
CA SER A 164 13.17 10.28 8.31
C SER A 164 13.15 9.15 7.28
N TYR A 165 11.96 8.69 6.93
CA TYR A 165 11.78 7.51 6.08
C TYR A 165 11.93 7.86 4.60
N CYS A 166 11.35 8.99 4.21
CA CYS A 166 11.22 9.44 2.83
C CYS A 166 12.32 10.40 2.37
N ARG A 167 13.31 10.67 3.21
CA ARG A 167 14.29 11.74 3.02
C ARG A 167 15.02 11.72 1.67
N ARG A 168 15.27 10.52 1.12
CA ARG A 168 16.00 10.33 -0.14
C ARG A 168 15.11 10.19 -1.38
N ASP A 169 13.81 9.99 -1.16
CA ASP A 169 12.83 9.70 -2.20
C ASP A 169 11.97 10.94 -2.53
N LEU A 170 11.97 11.95 -1.65
CA LEU A 170 11.27 13.20 -1.88
C LEU A 170 12.05 14.11 -2.82
N VAL A 171 11.38 14.53 -3.88
CA VAL A 171 11.87 15.53 -4.83
C VAL A 171 10.98 16.75 -4.71
N PHE A 172 11.56 17.87 -4.26
CA PHE A 172 10.87 19.16 -4.25
C PHE A 172 11.04 19.82 -5.62
N LEU A 173 9.91 20.15 -6.24
CA LEU A 173 9.84 20.76 -7.57
C LEU A 173 9.78 22.29 -7.50
N THR A 174 9.34 22.83 -6.35
CA THR A 174 9.18 24.27 -6.12
C THR A 174 9.55 24.66 -4.70
N ASP A 175 9.97 25.91 -4.51
CA ASP A 175 10.26 26.56 -3.24
C ASP A 175 9.41 27.82 -3.01
N ASP A 176 8.37 28.04 -3.84
CA ASP A 176 7.44 29.14 -3.66
C ASP A 176 6.52 28.89 -2.44
N CYS A 177 6.95 29.35 -1.28
CA CYS A 177 6.17 29.21 -0.04
C CYS A 177 4.84 29.99 -0.07
N ASN A 178 4.71 31.03 -0.91
CA ASN A 178 3.50 31.84 -0.97
C ASN A 178 2.33 31.06 -1.57
N ALA A 179 2.61 30.13 -2.47
CA ALA A 179 1.62 29.21 -3.01
C ALA A 179 0.90 28.40 -1.91
N LEU A 180 1.59 28.05 -0.82
CA LEU A 180 0.99 27.32 0.31
C LEU A 180 0.12 28.21 1.22
N GLU A 181 0.26 29.53 1.14
CA GLU A 181 -0.58 30.47 1.90
C GLU A 181 -1.89 30.79 1.15
N ASN A 182 -1.82 30.84 -0.18
CA ASN A 182 -2.87 31.37 -1.04
C ASN A 182 -3.74 30.31 -1.73
N SER A 183 -3.33 29.03 -1.74
CA SER A 183 -4.01 27.93 -2.45
C SER A 183 -5.45 27.62 -2.03
N VAL A 184 -5.95 28.23 -0.96
CA VAL A 184 -7.37 28.21 -0.60
C VAL A 184 -8.23 28.87 -1.68
N GLU A 185 -7.70 29.85 -2.42
CA GLU A 185 -8.45 30.57 -3.45
C GLU A 185 -8.65 29.76 -4.74
N THR A 186 -7.78 28.79 -5.03
CA THR A 186 -7.78 28.06 -6.31
C THR A 186 -8.38 26.66 -6.25
N SER A 187 -8.73 26.17 -5.05
CA SER A 187 -9.28 24.82 -4.87
C SER A 187 -10.76 24.71 -5.24
N ASP A 188 -11.43 25.84 -5.44
CA ASP A 188 -12.85 25.91 -5.83
C ASP A 188 -13.05 26.17 -7.34
N GLU A 189 -11.96 26.26 -8.13
CA GLU A 189 -12.02 26.54 -9.59
C GLU A 189 -11.59 25.35 -10.47
N ILE A 190 -11.38 24.17 -9.87
CA ILE A 190 -11.08 22.92 -10.59
C ILE A 190 -12.18 21.88 -10.32
N ASP A 191 -13.41 22.27 -10.58
CA ASP A 191 -14.50 21.33 -10.92
C ASP A 191 -15.48 22.06 -11.86
N SER A 192 -15.09 22.21 -13.13
CA SER A 192 -15.97 22.54 -14.26
C SER A 192 -15.36 22.05 -15.57
#